data_AF-A0A7W5N450-F1
#
_entry.id   AF-A0A7W5N450-F1
#
_cell.length_a   1.000
_cell.length_b   1.000
_cell.length_c   1.000
_cell.angle_alpha   90.00
_cell.angle_beta   90.00
_cell.angle_gamma   90.00
#
_symmetry.space_group_name_H-M   'P 1'
#
loop_
_entity.id
_entity.type
_entity.pdbx_description
1 polymer ?
#
loop_
_entity_poly.entity_id
_entity_poly.type
_entity_poly.pdbx_seq_one_letter_code
_entity_poly.pdbx_strand_id
1 'polypeptide(L)' 'MNHSPPSTPPASFWRSKSGIVLGMLLVIGLFYLAREHYGHVSTIFPYLILLLCPLMHVFGHHHHGGRR' A
#
# COMPACT_ATOMS: atom_id res chain seq x y z
N MET A 1 -17.65 -37.30 -41.29
CA MET A 1 -18.08 -36.39 -40.21
C MET A 1 -16.92 -36.24 -39.23
N ASN A 2 -16.36 -35.04 -39.07
CA ASN A 2 -15.19 -34.79 -38.23
C ASN A 2 -15.67 -34.45 -36.80
N HIS A 3 -15.46 -35.36 -35.85
CA HIS A 3 -15.76 -35.11 -34.44
C HIS A 3 -14.56 -34.44 -33.77
N SER A 4 -14.67 -33.16 -33.45
CA SER A 4 -13.72 -32.46 -32.58
C SER A 4 -14.01 -32.83 -31.11
N PRO A 5 -13.02 -33.21 -30.29
CA PRO A 5 -13.24 -33.48 -28.88
C PRO A 5 -13.58 -32.18 -28.12
N PRO A 6 -14.37 -32.25 -27.04
CA PRO A 6 -14.69 -31.09 -26.22
C PRO A 6 -13.42 -30.58 -25.52
N SER A 7 -13.15 -29.28 -25.67
CA SER A 7 -12.13 -28.56 -24.92
C SER A 7 -12.56 -28.39 -23.47
N THR A 8 -12.18 -29.34 -22.61
CA THR A 8 -12.33 -29.19 -21.16
C THR A 8 -11.38 -28.07 -20.70
N PRO A 9 -11.87 -26.94 -20.16
CA PRO A 9 -10.98 -25.93 -19.61
C PRO A 9 -10.17 -26.56 -18.47
N PRO A 10 -8.86 -26.27 -18.34
CA PRO A 10 -8.04 -26.85 -17.29
C PRO A 10 -8.69 -26.53 -15.95
N ALA A 11 -9.03 -27.57 -15.19
CA ALA A 11 -9.63 -27.44 -13.87
C ALA A 11 -8.79 -26.42 -13.08
N SER A 12 -9.39 -25.29 -12.75
CA SER A 12 -8.65 -24.09 -12.34
C SER A 12 -7.82 -24.41 -11.11
N PHE A 13 -6.51 -24.52 -11.29
CA PHE A 13 -5.55 -24.75 -10.21
C PHE A 13 -5.63 -23.65 -9.12
N TRP A 14 -6.20 -22.49 -9.49
CA TRP A 14 -6.53 -21.35 -8.66
C TRP A 14 -7.63 -21.61 -7.62
N ARG A 15 -8.47 -22.64 -7.81
CA ARG A 15 -9.53 -23.02 -6.86
C ARG A 15 -9.16 -24.25 -6.02
N SER A 16 -7.93 -24.75 -6.19
CA SER A 16 -7.37 -25.80 -5.34
C SER A 16 -7.28 -25.30 -3.89
N LYS A 17 -7.51 -26.19 -2.92
CA LYS A 17 -7.38 -25.89 -1.47
C LYS A 17 -6.06 -25.18 -1.13
N SER A 18 -4.97 -25.57 -1.78
CA SER A 18 -3.65 -24.95 -1.62
C SER A 18 -3.63 -23.47 -2.06
N GLY A 19 -4.24 -23.13 -3.20
CA GLY A 19 -4.33 -21.74 -3.68
C GLY A 19 -5.16 -20.86 -2.76
N ILE A 20 -6.24 -21.41 -2.19
CA ILE A 20 -7.07 -20.70 -1.20
C ILE A 20 -6.28 -20.45 0.10
N VAL A 21 -5.53 -21.45 0.59
CA VAL A 21 -4.71 -21.32 1.80
C VAL A 21 -3.58 -20.31 1.60
N LEU A 22 -2.86 -20.37 0.47
CA LEU A 22 -1.84 -19.39 0.11
C LEU A 22 -2.42 -17.98 -0.02
N GLY A 23 -3.58 -17.84 -0.66
CA GLY A 23 -4.29 -16.57 -0.76
C GLY A 23 -4.67 -15.99 0.60
N MET A 24 -5.21 -16.82 1.50
CA MET A 24 -5.54 -16.41 2.87
C MET A 24 -4.30 -15.95 3.65
N LEU A 25 -3.20 -16.71 3.60
CA LEU A 25 -1.95 -16.32 4.23
C LEU A 25 -1.41 -14.99 3.68
N LEU A 26 -1.49 -14.79 2.36
CA LEU A 26 -1.06 -13.55 1.72
C LEU A 26 -1.89 -12.36 2.20
N VAL A 27 -3.22 -12.51 2.26
CA VAL A 27 -4.14 -11.46 2.74
C VAL A 27 -3.87 -11.12 4.20
N ILE A 28 -3.68 -12.13 5.06
CA ILE A 28 -3.35 -11.92 6.48
C ILE A 28 -2.00 -11.21 6.63
N GLY A 29 -0.98 -11.64 5.89
CA GLY A 29 0.35 -11.03 5.91
C GLY A 29 0.33 -9.57 5.45
N LEU A 30 -0.35 -9.27 4.34
CA LEU A 30 -0.53 -7.91 3.85
C LEU A 30 -1.31 -7.04 4.84
N PHE A 31 -2.37 -7.58 5.44
CA PHE A 31 -3.14 -6.85 6.45
C PHE A 31 -2.29 -6.51 7.67
N TYR A 32 -1.47 -7.45 8.15
CA TYR A 32 -0.59 -7.23 9.30
C TYR A 32 0.50 -6.20 9.00
N LEU A 33 1.14 -6.31 7.84
CA LEU A 33 2.15 -5.36 7.38
C LEU A 33 1.58 -3.95 7.20
N ALA A 34 0.38 -3.86 6.62
CA ALA A 34 -0.34 -2.60 6.53
C ALA A 34 -0.63 -2.07 7.93
N ARG A 35 -1.15 -2.86 8.86
CA ARG A 35 -1.47 -2.43 10.24
C ARG A 35 -0.24 -1.91 10.99
N GLU A 36 0.90 -2.59 10.85
CA GLU A 36 2.18 -2.18 11.41
C GLU A 36 2.63 -0.83 10.84
N HIS A 37 2.55 -0.67 9.51
CA HIS A 37 2.88 0.59 8.85
C HIS A 37 1.88 1.71 9.10
N TYR A 38 0.58 1.41 9.23
CA TYR A 38 -0.45 2.40 9.53
C TYR A 38 -0.25 2.99 10.92
N GLY A 39 0.23 2.22 11.91
CA GLY A 39 0.59 2.76 13.23
C GLY A 39 1.73 3.79 13.15
N HIS A 40 2.72 3.55 12.28
CA HIS A 40 3.79 4.51 12.01
C HIS A 40 3.33 5.70 11.16
N VAL A 41 2.53 5.47 10.12
CA VAL A 41 2.05 6.51 9.19
C VAL A 41 1.02 7.43 9.86
N SER A 42 0.11 6.90 10.68
CA SER A 42 -0.85 7.74 11.42
C SER A 42 -0.17 8.63 12.44
N THR A 43 0.95 8.15 13.00
CA THR A 43 1.76 8.92 13.94
C THR A 43 2.65 9.92 13.22
N ILE A 44 3.21 9.57 12.05
CA ILE A 44 4.06 10.50 11.30
C ILE A 44 3.27 11.64 10.66
N PHE A 45 1.98 11.45 10.36
CA PHE A 45 1.11 12.47 9.77
C PHE A 45 0.98 13.77 10.59
N PRO A 46 0.65 13.74 11.90
CA PRO A 46 0.62 14.95 12.72
C PRO A 46 2.01 15.56 12.88
N TYR A 47 3.09 14.77 12.97
CA TYR A 47 4.45 15.30 12.97
C TYR A 47 4.80 15.96 11.62
N LEU A 48 4.38 15.41 10.49
CA LEU A 48 4.60 15.99 9.16
C LEU A 48 3.90 17.35 9.03
N ILE A 49 2.66 17.46 9.52
CA ILE A 49 1.90 18.73 9.52
C ILE A 49 2.57 19.76 10.45
N LEU A 50 2.95 19.34 11.66
CA LEU A 50 3.69 20.19 12.60
C LEU A 50 5.05 20.61 12.08
N LEU A 51 5.72 19.80 11.26
CA LEU A 51 7.01 20.12 10.63
C LEU A 51 6.83 20.93 9.34
N LEU A 52 5.67 20.83 8.68
CA LEU A 52 5.30 21.67 7.54
C LEU A 52 5.22 23.15 7.93
N CYS A 53 4.68 23.48 9.10
CA CYS A 53 4.63 24.85 9.63
C CYS A 53 6.02 25.53 9.77
N PRO A 54 7.00 24.94 10.49
CA PRO A 54 8.35 25.48 10.58
C PRO A 54 9.09 25.36 9.26
N LEU A 55 8.82 24.34 8.43
CA LEU A 55 9.41 24.26 7.09
C LEU A 55 8.96 25.44 6.22
N MET A 56 7.66 25.74 6.19
CA MET A 56 7.14 26.92 5.50
C MET A 56 7.61 28.22 6.12
N HIS A 57 7.72 28.30 7.45
CA HIS A 57 8.31 29.46 8.11
C HIS A 57 9.77 29.64 7.71
N VAL A 58 10.63 28.62 7.82
CA VAL A 58 12.06 28.73 7.45
C VAL A 58 12.25 29.01 5.94
N PHE A 59 11.43 28.43 5.07
CA PHE A 59 11.45 28.75 3.64
C PHE A 59 10.91 30.16 3.33
N GLY A 60 9.89 30.62 4.06
CA GLY A 60 9.26 31.93 3.86
C GLY A 60 9.97 33.08 4.58
N HIS A 61 10.70 32.82 5.66
CA HIS A 61 11.36 33.85 6.47
C HIS A 61 12.72 34.27 5.92
N HIS A 62 13.25 33.60 4.90
CA HIS A 62 14.50 33.99 4.24
C HIS A 62 14.36 35.22 3.31
N HIS A 63 13.14 35.69 3.02
CA HIS A 63 12.97 36.70 1.97
C HIS A 63 12.70 38.15 2.41
N HIS A 64 12.32 38.47 3.65
CA HIS A 64 11.88 39.83 4.01
C HIS A 64 12.53 40.46 5.26
N GLY A 65 13.71 39.98 5.69
CA GLY A 65 14.38 40.49 6.89
C GLY A 65 15.74 41.13 6.62
N GLY A 66 15.76 42.34 6.05
CA GLY A 66 16.89 43.26 6.23
C GLY A 66 17.80 43.49 5.03
N ARG A 67 17.43 44.45 4.19
CA ARG A 67 18.39 45.38 3.61
C ARG A 67 17.86 46.80 3.81
N ARG A 68 18.32 47.44 4.88
CA ARG A 68 18.62 48.87 4.86
C ARG A 68 19.98 49.03 4.18
#